data_AF-A0A1Y1LEW1-F1
#
_entry.id   AF-A0A1Y1LEW1-F1
#
_cell.length_a   1.000
_cell.length_b   1.000
_cell.length_c   1.000
_cell.angle_alpha   90.00
_cell.angle_beta   90.00
_cell.angle_gamma   90.00
#
_symmetry.space_group_name_H-M   'P 1'
#
loop_
_entity.id
_entity.type
_entity.pdbx_description
1 polymer ?
#
loop_
_entity_poly.entity_id
_entity_poly.type
_entity_poly.pdbx_seq_one_letter_code
_entity_poly.pdbx_strand_id
1 'polypeptide(L)'
;ETDCRRKYIARHLFRRLARQHKLTSGAHTNGPFKLWCDDLRPSNILLDANMQIVGVVDWEFTYAAPAEFSFAPPWWLLLEQPEYWPDGVENWTNIYGSRLKTFLKAMTNAEDSAVASGWLEEGQRLSPKMKASWE
;
A
#
# COMPACT_ATOMS: atom_id res chain seq x y z
N GLU A 1 -13.69 22.75 15.43
CA GLU A 1 -15.05 22.36 15.04
C GLU A 1 -15.14 21.83 13.61
N THR A 2 -14.68 22.59 12.60
CA THR A 2 -14.72 22.19 11.17
C THR A 2 -13.98 20.89 10.85
N ASP A 3 -12.81 20.67 11.43
CA ASP A 3 -12.02 19.44 11.25
C ASP A 3 -12.76 18.20 11.76
N CYS A 4 -13.30 18.26 12.99
CA CYS A 4 -14.09 17.18 13.58
C CYS A 4 -15.28 16.79 12.69
N ARG A 5 -16.01 17.77 12.15
CA ARG A 5 -17.15 17.52 11.26
C ARG A 5 -16.72 16.87 9.95
N ARG A 6 -15.63 17.33 9.33
CA ARG A 6 -15.08 16.73 8.10
C ARG A 6 -14.68 15.27 8.33
N LYS A 7 -13.92 15.00 9.39
CA LYS A 7 -13.49 13.66 9.79
C LYS A 7 -14.67 12.73 10.10
N TYR A 8 -15.72 13.25 10.74
CA TYR A 8 -16.95 12.49 11.00
C TYR A 8 -17.66 12.10 9.70
N ILE A 9 -17.85 13.04 8.78
CA ILE A 9 -18.46 12.79 7.47
C ILE A 9 -17.66 11.76 6.68
N ALA A 10 -16.33 11.93 6.61
CA ALA A 10 -15.44 11.00 5.91
C ALA A 10 -15.57 9.56 6.44
N ARG A 11 -15.59 9.38 7.77
CA ARG A 11 -15.80 8.06 8.40
C ARG A 11 -17.15 7.44 8.06
N HIS A 12 -18.21 8.24 8.02
CA HIS A 12 -19.54 7.74 7.65
C HIS A 12 -19.63 7.36 6.17
N LEU A 13 -19.00 8.13 5.27
CA LEU A 13 -18.91 7.79 3.85
C LEU A 13 -18.11 6.52 3.64
N PHE A 14 -16.93 6.39 4.27
CA PHE A 14 -16.11 5.18 4.21
C PHE A 14 -16.89 3.96 4.71
N ARG A 15 -17.54 4.06 5.88
CA ARG A 15 -18.38 2.99 6.42
C ARG A 15 -19.51 2.60 5.46
N ARG A 16 -20.12 3.56 4.77
CA ARG A 16 -21.16 3.28 3.77
C ARG A 16 -20.60 2.50 2.58
N LEU A 17 -19.43 2.89 2.06
CA LEU A 17 -18.76 2.18 0.96
C LEU A 17 -18.37 0.76 1.37
N ALA A 18 -17.83 0.58 2.58
CA ALA A 18 -17.49 -0.73 3.14
C ALA A 18 -18.72 -1.64 3.21
N ARG A 19 -19.83 -1.14 3.78
CA ARG A 19 -21.10 -1.89 3.87
C ARG A 19 -21.72 -2.23 2.52
N GLN A 20 -21.39 -1.46 1.48
CA GLN A 20 -21.86 -1.70 0.11
C GLN A 20 -20.89 -2.59 -0.68
N HIS A 21 -19.86 -3.15 -0.04
CA HIS A 21 -18.81 -3.95 -0.68
C HIS A 21 -18.15 -3.22 -1.88
N LYS A 22 -17.99 -1.89 -1.75
CA LYS A 22 -17.33 -1.05 -2.77
C LYS A 22 -15.85 -0.84 -2.54
N LEU A 23 -15.32 -1.33 -1.41
CA LEU A 23 -13.91 -1.17 -1.04
C LEU A 23 -13.10 -2.45 -1.22
N THR A 24 -13.75 -3.61 -1.34
CA THR A 24 -13.11 -4.91 -1.48
C THR A 24 -13.88 -5.74 -2.49
N SER A 25 -13.18 -6.67 -3.15
CA SER A 25 -13.84 -7.64 -4.00
C SER A 25 -14.57 -8.68 -3.14
N GLY A 26 -15.70 -9.22 -3.62
CA GLY A 26 -16.39 -10.31 -2.93
C GLY A 26 -15.54 -11.58 -2.80
N ALA A 27 -14.51 -11.73 -3.65
CA ALA A 27 -13.68 -12.92 -3.77
C ALA A 27 -12.88 -13.26 -2.50
N HIS A 28 -12.52 -12.26 -1.68
CA HIS A 28 -11.73 -12.48 -0.46
C HIS A 28 -12.49 -12.17 0.83
N THR A 29 -13.83 -12.11 0.77
CA THR A 29 -14.67 -11.86 1.97
C THR A 29 -14.37 -12.81 3.13
N ASN A 30 -13.99 -14.05 2.81
CA ASN A 30 -13.65 -15.10 3.79
C ASN A 30 -12.14 -15.37 3.87
N GLY A 31 -11.30 -14.45 3.38
CA GLY A 31 -9.85 -14.55 3.37
C GLY A 31 -9.25 -14.79 1.97
N PRO A 32 -7.90 -14.93 1.91
CA PRO A 32 -7.00 -15.07 3.04
C PRO A 32 -6.78 -13.78 3.83
N PHE A 33 -6.62 -13.91 5.15
CA PHE A 33 -6.15 -12.83 6.01
C PHE A 33 -4.65 -12.97 6.23
N LYS A 34 -3.91 -11.88 6.05
CA LYS A 34 -2.44 -11.81 6.15
C LYS A 34 -2.04 -10.83 7.24
N LEU A 35 -0.84 -11.02 7.79
CA LEU A 35 -0.25 -10.05 8.68
C LEU A 35 0.04 -8.77 7.88
N TRP A 36 -0.48 -7.65 8.34
CA TRP A 36 -0.37 -6.35 7.70
C TRP A 36 0.05 -5.30 8.74
N CYS A 37 0.93 -4.39 8.33
CA CYS A 37 1.36 -3.25 9.13
C CYS A 37 1.13 -1.97 8.31
N ASP A 38 0.33 -1.04 8.85
CA ASP A 38 0.00 0.21 8.17
C ASP A 38 1.21 1.15 7.99
N ASP A 39 2.26 0.96 8.81
CA ASP A 39 3.48 1.77 8.78
C ASP A 39 4.70 0.99 8.27
N LEU A 40 4.51 0.09 7.29
CA LEU A 40 5.63 -0.61 6.63
C LEU A 40 6.37 0.31 5.63
N ARG A 41 6.98 1.38 6.13
CA ARG A 41 7.70 2.41 5.37
C ARG A 41 9.22 2.28 5.49
N PRO A 42 10.01 2.90 4.59
CA PRO A 42 11.46 2.75 4.59
C PRO A 42 12.17 3.15 5.90
N SER A 43 11.62 4.09 6.68
CA SER A 43 12.20 4.47 7.98
C SER A 43 12.17 3.35 9.02
N ASN A 44 11.34 2.31 8.80
CA ASN A 44 11.17 1.18 9.70
C ASN A 44 11.95 -0.07 9.21
N ILE A 45 12.79 0.10 8.17
CA ILE A 45 13.66 -0.95 7.62
C ILE A 45 15.10 -0.65 8.03
N LEU A 46 15.73 -1.59 8.73
CA LEU A 46 17.13 -1.49 9.13
C LEU A 46 18.03 -2.12 8.06
N LEU A 47 19.08 -1.38 7.68
CA LEU A 47 20.09 -1.82 6.73
C LEU A 47 21.45 -1.94 7.43
N ASP A 48 22.26 -2.92 7.01
CA ASP A 48 23.68 -2.99 7.38
C ASP A 48 24.57 -2.10 6.49
N ALA A 49 25.88 -2.14 6.73
CA ALA A 49 26.87 -1.39 5.95
C ALA A 49 26.93 -1.80 4.46
N ASN A 50 26.37 -2.96 4.10
CA ASN A 50 26.31 -3.49 2.74
C ASN A 50 24.92 -3.28 2.11
N MET A 51 24.08 -2.42 2.70
CA MET A 51 22.72 -2.13 2.25
C MET A 51 21.80 -3.36 2.25
N GLN A 52 22.09 -4.37 3.07
CA GLN A 52 21.23 -5.54 3.24
C GLN A 52 20.21 -5.30 4.34
N ILE A 53 18.98 -5.75 4.12
CA ILE A 53 17.92 -5.70 5.13
C ILE A 53 18.29 -6.64 6.28
N VAL A 54 18.45 -6.08 7.47
CA VAL A 54 18.79 -6.85 8.70
C VAL A 54 17.66 -6.87 9.72
N GLY A 55 16.63 -6.04 9.52
CA GLY A 55 15.47 -6.05 10.40
C GLY A 55 14.35 -5.12 9.92
N VAL A 56 13.15 -5.41 10.41
CA VAL A 56 11.98 -4.53 10.30
C VAL A 56 11.53 -4.24 11.72
N VAL A 57 11.36 -2.97 12.05
CA VAL A 57 10.95 -2.48 13.37
C VAL A 57 9.56 -1.86 13.32
N ASP A 58 9.09 -1.39 14.47
CA ASP A 58 7.85 -0.61 14.58
C ASP A 58 6.58 -1.39 14.17
N TRP A 59 6.35 -2.52 14.86
CA TRP A 59 5.22 -3.42 14.60
C TRP A 59 3.93 -3.02 15.34
N GLU A 60 3.88 -1.84 15.97
CA GLU A 60 2.80 -1.47 16.91
C GLU A 60 1.41 -1.37 16.26
N PHE A 61 1.34 -1.18 14.94
CA PHE A 61 0.11 -1.13 14.14
C PHE A 61 -0.10 -2.38 13.27
N THR A 62 0.37 -3.53 13.73
CA THR A 62 0.27 -4.79 12.99
C THR A 62 -0.99 -5.58 13.36
N TYR A 63 -1.73 -6.06 12.37
CA TYR A 63 -2.93 -6.86 12.56
C TYR A 63 -3.16 -7.84 11.39
N ALA A 64 -4.12 -8.75 11.55
CA ALA A 64 -4.57 -9.61 10.45
C ALA A 64 -5.56 -8.83 9.56
N ALA A 65 -5.20 -8.58 8.30
CA ALA A 65 -6.00 -7.84 7.33
C ALA A 65 -6.31 -8.68 6.08
N PRO A 66 -7.38 -8.36 5.32
CA PRO A 66 -7.58 -8.93 3.99
C PRO A 66 -6.36 -8.71 3.10
N ALA A 67 -6.02 -9.71 2.28
CA ALA A 67 -4.85 -9.61 1.40
C ALA A 67 -4.91 -8.39 0.46
N GLU A 68 -6.11 -7.88 0.13
CA GLU A 68 -6.27 -6.72 -0.75
C GLU A 68 -5.69 -5.42 -0.21
N PHE A 69 -5.38 -5.33 1.09
CA PHE A 69 -4.66 -4.18 1.64
C PHE A 69 -3.27 -4.04 0.99
N SER A 70 -2.64 -5.16 0.66
CA SER A 70 -1.36 -5.19 -0.08
C SER A 70 -1.49 -4.83 -1.56
N PHE A 71 -2.71 -4.67 -2.07
CA PHE A 71 -2.94 -4.34 -3.48
C PHE A 71 -2.91 -2.82 -3.69
N ALA A 72 -2.98 -2.01 -2.64
CA ALA A 72 -2.74 -0.58 -2.78
C ALA A 72 -1.22 -0.32 -2.91
N PRO A 73 -0.78 0.52 -3.85
CA PRO A 73 0.62 0.93 -3.87
C PRO A 73 0.98 1.77 -2.62
N PRO A 74 2.26 1.81 -2.24
CA PRO A 74 2.67 2.38 -0.95
C PRO A 74 2.35 3.87 -0.86
N TRP A 75 1.62 4.28 0.18
CA TRP A 75 1.27 5.68 0.42
C TRP A 75 2.51 6.57 0.60
N TRP A 76 3.59 6.00 1.13
CA TRP A 76 4.84 6.69 1.44
C TRP A 76 5.77 6.87 0.23
N LEU A 77 5.37 6.52 -1.00
CA LEU A 77 6.24 6.56 -2.18
C LEU A 77 6.88 7.93 -2.42
N LEU A 78 6.17 9.02 -2.12
CA LEU A 78 6.67 10.39 -2.23
C LEU A 78 7.22 10.96 -0.91
N LEU A 79 7.24 10.16 0.15
CA LEU A 79 7.65 10.53 1.51
C LEU A 79 6.81 11.62 2.21
N GLU A 80 5.94 12.32 1.48
CA GLU A 80 5.00 13.32 1.98
C GLU A 80 3.56 12.94 1.63
N GLN A 81 2.65 13.17 2.57
CA GLN A 81 1.24 12.83 2.43
C GLN A 81 0.51 13.83 1.52
N PRO A 82 -0.51 13.42 0.76
CA PRO A 82 -1.25 14.31 -0.13
C PRO A 82 -1.88 15.51 0.58
N GLU A 83 -2.23 15.37 1.87
CA GLU A 83 -2.81 16.43 2.70
C GLU A 83 -1.84 17.57 3.01
N TYR A 84 -0.53 17.29 3.00
CA TYR A 84 0.53 18.26 3.30
C TYR A 84 1.30 18.70 2.05
N TRP A 85 0.92 18.20 0.87
CA TRP A 85 1.63 18.52 -0.36
C TRP A 85 1.46 20.01 -0.73
N PRO A 86 2.54 20.79 -0.89
CA PRO A 86 2.45 22.25 -1.09
C PRO A 86 1.66 22.66 -2.33
N ASP A 87 1.78 21.88 -3.41
CA ASP A 87 1.14 22.14 -4.70
C ASP A 87 -0.24 21.48 -4.82
N GLY A 88 -0.77 20.94 -3.72
CA GLY A 88 -2.08 20.30 -3.65
C GLY A 88 -2.14 18.86 -4.17
N VAL A 89 -3.29 18.22 -3.93
CA VAL A 89 -3.50 16.79 -4.19
C VAL A 89 -3.42 16.40 -5.67
N GLU A 90 -3.82 17.29 -6.59
CA GLU A 90 -3.73 17.02 -8.03
C GLU A 90 -2.27 16.92 -8.49
N ASN A 91 -1.43 17.84 -8.02
CA ASN A 91 0.00 17.80 -8.30
C ASN A 91 0.65 16.55 -7.67
N TRP A 92 0.33 16.26 -6.41
CA TRP A 92 0.76 15.03 -5.73
C TRP A 92 0.40 13.79 -6.55
N THR A 93 -0.83 13.70 -7.03
CA THR A 93 -1.36 12.56 -7.80
C THR A 93 -0.59 12.37 -9.11
N ASN A 94 -0.30 13.46 -9.82
CA ASN A 94 0.48 13.42 -11.06
C ASN A 94 1.92 12.95 -10.83
N ILE A 95 2.58 13.46 -9.78
CA ILE A 95 3.93 13.05 -9.42
C ILE A 95 3.94 11.61 -8.94
N TYR A 96 2.99 11.22 -8.10
CA TYR A 96 2.83 9.87 -7.58
C TYR A 96 2.67 8.88 -8.72
N GLY A 97 1.75 9.14 -9.64
CA GLY A 97 1.52 8.29 -10.82
C GLY A 97 2.76 8.14 -11.70
N SER A 98 3.59 9.18 -11.82
CA SER A 98 4.88 9.11 -12.52
C SER A 98 5.88 8.21 -11.79
N ARG A 99 6.05 8.40 -10.48
CA ARG A 99 6.97 7.59 -9.65
C ARG A 99 6.50 6.16 -9.49
N LEU A 100 5.19 5.93 -9.46
CA LEU A 100 4.59 4.61 -9.36
C LEU A 100 5.01 3.73 -10.54
N LYS A 101 5.13 4.28 -11.75
CA LYS A 101 5.64 3.52 -12.92
C LYS A 101 7.06 3.00 -12.68
N THR A 102 7.94 3.82 -12.09
CA THR A 102 9.30 3.40 -11.74
C THR A 102 9.28 2.33 -10.64
N PHE A 103 8.47 2.53 -9.60
CA PHE A 103 8.32 1.56 -8.51
C PHE A 103 7.80 0.21 -9.00
N LEU A 104 6.73 0.20 -9.80
CA LEU A 104 6.15 -1.02 -10.37
C LEU A 104 7.15 -1.76 -11.25
N LYS A 105 7.97 -1.06 -12.04
CA LYS A 105 9.04 -1.68 -12.82
C LYS A 105 10.07 -2.40 -11.92
N ALA A 106 10.48 -1.75 -10.83
CA ALA A 106 11.40 -2.36 -9.87
C ALA A 106 10.76 -3.57 -9.16
N MET A 107 9.50 -3.45 -8.75
CA MET A 107 8.72 -4.56 -8.16
C MET A 107 8.63 -5.74 -9.11
N THR A 108 8.28 -5.53 -10.37
CA THR A 108 8.19 -6.62 -11.36
C THR A 108 9.53 -7.35 -11.51
N ASN A 109 10.66 -6.62 -11.61
CA ASN A 109 11.98 -7.25 -11.70
C ASN A 109 12.33 -8.08 -10.45
N ALA A 110 11.96 -7.59 -9.26
CA ALA A 110 12.17 -8.29 -7.99
C ALA A 110 11.29 -9.55 -7.90
N GLU A 111 10.02 -9.42 -8.28
CA GLU A 111 9.06 -10.53 -8.36
C GLU A 111 9.52 -11.58 -9.38
N ASP A 112 10.02 -11.19 -10.56
CA ASP A 112 10.58 -12.11 -11.56
C ASP A 112 11.72 -12.94 -10.99
N SER A 113 12.63 -12.28 -10.26
CA SER A 113 13.77 -12.95 -9.61
C SER A 113 13.30 -13.91 -8.50
N ALA A 114 12.27 -13.52 -7.74
CA ALA A 114 11.67 -14.35 -6.69
C ALA A 114 10.92 -15.56 -7.26
N VAL A 115 10.23 -15.39 -8.39
CA VAL A 115 9.56 -16.49 -9.12
C VAL A 115 10.59 -17.44 -9.70
N ALA A 116 11.63 -16.93 -10.35
CA ALA A 116 12.70 -17.76 -10.93
C ALA A 116 13.46 -18.59 -9.88
N SER A 117 13.54 -18.09 -8.64
CA SER A 117 14.17 -18.79 -7.51
C SER A 117 13.20 -19.65 -6.68
N GLY A 118 11.91 -19.70 -7.05
CA GLY A 118 10.89 -20.49 -6.36
C GLY A 118 10.40 -19.92 -5.03
N TRP A 119 10.79 -18.70 -4.68
CA TRP A 119 10.35 -18.00 -3.45
C TRP A 119 8.94 -17.40 -3.57
N LEU A 120 8.48 -17.15 -4.79
CA LEU A 120 7.18 -16.54 -5.08
C LEU A 120 6.46 -17.34 -6.18
N GLU A 121 5.15 -17.54 -6.02
CA GLU A 121 4.30 -18.08 -7.09
C GLU A 121 3.78 -16.97 -8.00
N GLU A 122 3.54 -17.26 -9.27
CA GLU A 122 3.08 -16.26 -10.26
C GLU A 122 1.78 -15.55 -9.84
N GLY A 123 0.85 -16.27 -9.19
CA GLY A 123 -0.40 -15.69 -8.68
C GLY A 123 -0.25 -14.78 -7.45
N GLN A 124 0.92 -14.80 -6.80
CA GLN A 124 1.22 -14.01 -5.60
C GLN A 124 1.79 -12.62 -5.92
N ARG A 125 2.07 -12.32 -7.20
CA ARG A 125 2.54 -11.00 -7.62
C ARG A 125 1.59 -9.89 -7.19
N LEU A 126 2.18 -8.81 -6.69
CA LEU A 126 1.48 -7.61 -6.25
C LEU A 126 1.56 -6.49 -7.28
N SER A 127 2.62 -6.43 -8.10
CA SER A 127 2.78 -5.34 -9.07
C SER A 127 1.58 -5.15 -10.03
N PRO A 128 0.92 -6.21 -10.57
CA PRO A 128 -0.26 -6.01 -11.42
C PRO A 128 -1.48 -5.55 -10.63
N LYS A 129 -1.61 -6.00 -9.38
CA LYS A 129 -2.73 -5.64 -8.48
C LYS A 129 -2.61 -4.19 -8.02
N MET A 130 -1.39 -3.74 -7.70
CA MET A 130 -1.06 -2.35 -7.40
C MET A 130 -1.33 -1.42 -8.57
N LYS A 131 -0.98 -1.84 -9.78
CA LYS A 131 -1.32 -1.08 -10.98
C LYS A 131 -2.84 -0.95 -11.15
N ALA A 132 -3.56 -2.06 -11.09
CA ALA A 132 -5.02 -2.08 -11.26
C ALA A 132 -5.77 -1.35 -10.13
N SER A 133 -5.19 -1.27 -8.92
CA SER A 133 -5.77 -0.49 -7.82
C SER A 133 -5.59 1.01 -7.98
N TRP A 134 -4.59 1.46 -8.74
CA TRP A 134 -4.30 2.88 -8.98
C TRP A 134 -5.03 3.43 -10.22
N GLU A 135 -5.23 2.60 -11.24
CA GLU A 135 -5.96 2.92 -12.47
C GLU A 135 -7.49 2.96 -12.28
#